data_AF-A0AA92PEZ5-F1
#
_entry.id   AF-A0AA92PEZ5-F1
#
_cell.length_a   1.000
_cell.length_b   1.000
_cell.length_c   1.000
_cell.angle_alpha   90.00
_cell.angle_beta   90.00
_cell.angle_gamma   90.00
#
_symmetry.space_group_name_H-M   'P 1'
#
loop_
_entity.id
_entity.type
_entity.pdbx_description
1 polymer ?
#
loop_
_entity_poly.entity_id
_entity_poly.type
_entity_poly.pdbx_seq_one_letter_code
_entity_poly.pdbx_strand_id
1 'polypeptide(L)'
;MLIFVLLSSCYYTKLDELTLLWWGLFDNELYVEFSDRRYGPFYPVDGPIPLHRYRKHKKTKTEERADKIADLAKKLGLPRTALDKNADLQFLVDKYKELTPTVTPFNDPDPYQEFTYPTVLFAKRAISDYLAKPLAKLSTEQLAFIDVLLAETLNKKAIIERVRQYFHSNKGGEHNAH
;
A
#
# COMPACT_ATOMS: atom_id res chain seq x y z
N MET A 1 26.08 -22.40 13.94
CA MET A 1 25.24 -21.19 14.04
C MET A 1 25.60 -20.30 12.86
N LEU A 2 24.97 -20.54 11.70
CA LEU A 2 25.15 -19.73 10.49
C LEU A 2 24.30 -18.47 10.63
N ILE A 3 24.94 -17.30 10.61
CA ILE A 3 24.25 -16.02 10.46
C ILE A 3 24.52 -15.54 9.03
N PHE A 4 23.49 -15.61 8.20
CA PHE A 4 23.43 -15.01 6.88
C PHE A 4 23.48 -13.48 7.03
N VAL A 5 24.58 -12.86 6.63
CA VAL A 5 24.66 -11.40 6.49
C VAL A 5 24.25 -11.06 5.05
N LEU A 6 23.10 -10.41 4.93
CA LEU A 6 22.55 -9.88 3.69
C LEU A 6 23.54 -8.87 3.07
N LEU A 7 24.20 -9.27 1.98
CA LEU A 7 24.87 -8.36 1.06
C LEU A 7 23.79 -7.54 0.32
N SER A 8 23.61 -6.28 0.72
CA SER A 8 22.93 -5.29 -0.11
C SER A 8 23.93 -4.79 -1.16
N SER A 9 23.99 -5.50 -2.30
CA SER A 9 24.65 -4.97 -3.50
C SER A 9 23.74 -3.92 -4.14
N CYS A 10 24.17 -2.66 -4.12
CA CYS A 10 23.47 -1.57 -4.78
C CYS A 10 24.14 -1.33 -6.14
N TYR A 11 23.48 -1.74 -7.23
CA TYR A 11 23.99 -1.54 -8.59
C TYR A 11 23.56 -0.16 -9.11
N TYR A 12 24.52 0.68 -9.49
CA TYR A 12 24.27 1.91 -10.24
C TYR A 12 24.59 1.66 -11.71
N THR A 13 23.61 1.82 -12.60
CA THR A 13 23.81 1.74 -14.05
C THR A 13 24.10 3.13 -14.60
N LYS A 14 25.34 3.37 -15.04
CA LYS A 14 25.68 4.49 -15.92
C LYS A 14 26.35 3.94 -17.16
N LEU A 15 25.58 3.84 -18.25
CA LEU A 15 26.01 3.59 -19.63
C LEU A 15 27.13 2.54 -19.79
N ASP A 16 26.69 1.29 -19.96
CA ASP A 16 27.38 0.17 -20.64
C ASP A 16 28.68 -0.41 -20.08
N GLU A 17 29.07 -0.15 -18.83
CA GLU A 17 30.13 -0.93 -18.15
C GLU A 17 29.78 -1.25 -16.69
N LEU A 18 29.95 -2.53 -16.30
CA LEU A 18 29.55 -3.06 -14.98
C LEU A 18 30.69 -2.85 -13.99
N THR A 19 30.68 -1.73 -13.26
CA THR A 19 31.67 -1.44 -12.21
C THR A 19 31.16 -1.90 -10.85
N LEU A 20 31.92 -2.75 -10.15
CA LEU A 20 31.60 -3.20 -8.80
C LEU A 20 32.08 -2.17 -7.76
N LEU A 21 31.18 -1.70 -6.90
CA LEU A 21 31.45 -0.71 -5.87
C LEU A 21 31.44 -1.38 -4.49
N TRP A 22 32.56 -1.28 -3.75
CA TRP A 22 32.64 -1.74 -2.37
C TRP A 22 32.48 -0.55 -1.44
N TRP A 23 31.38 -0.51 -0.66
CA TRP A 23 31.19 0.50 0.38
C TRP A 23 31.11 -0.19 1.75
N GLY A 24 32.11 0.07 2.59
CA GLY A 24 32.03 -0.25 4.01
C GLY A 24 31.11 0.77 4.69
N LEU A 25 30.17 0.30 5.51
CA LEU A 25 29.17 1.13 6.22
C LEU A 25 29.79 2.25 7.09
N PHE A 26 31.09 2.18 7.37
CA PHE A 26 31.84 3.12 8.22
C PHE A 26 33.15 3.63 7.61
N ASP A 27 33.45 3.28 6.36
CA ASP A 27 34.73 3.65 5.74
C ASP A 27 34.53 4.82 4.75
N ASN A 28 35.32 5.87 4.94
CA ASN A 28 35.39 7.04 4.04
C ASN A 28 36.29 6.80 2.82
N GLU A 29 36.75 5.55 2.61
CA GLU A 29 37.67 5.18 1.54
C GLU A 29 36.93 4.37 0.47
N LEU A 30 36.85 4.92 -0.74
CA LEU A 30 36.28 4.22 -1.88
C LEU A 30 37.38 3.56 -2.71
N TYR A 31 37.20 2.28 -3.03
CA TYR A 31 38.03 1.54 -3.97
C TYR A 31 37.19 1.15 -5.19
N VAL A 32 37.72 1.40 -6.38
CA VAL A 32 37.10 1.04 -7.65
C VAL A 32 37.93 -0.05 -8.30
N GLU A 33 37.27 -1.13 -8.74
CA GLU A 33 37.91 -2.21 -9.48
C GLU A 33 37.52 -2.12 -10.96
N PHE A 34 38.52 -2.05 -11.82
CA PHE A 34 38.34 -2.01 -13.27
C PHE A 34 39.45 -2.82 -13.95
N SER A 35 39.07 -3.80 -14.77
CA SER A 35 39.98 -4.69 -15.51
C SER A 35 41.05 -5.36 -14.62
N ASP A 36 40.62 -6.04 -13.54
CA ASP A 36 41.48 -6.75 -12.57
C ASP A 36 42.54 -5.86 -11.88
N ARG A 37 42.33 -4.54 -11.87
CA ARG A 37 43.17 -3.57 -11.16
C ARG A 37 42.33 -2.75 -10.20
N ARG A 38 42.84 -2.59 -8.98
CA ARG A 38 42.23 -1.81 -7.90
C ARG A 38 42.78 -0.39 -7.88
N TYR A 39 41.90 0.60 -7.92
CA TYR A 39 42.21 2.03 -7.84
C TYR A 39 41.61 2.62 -6.55
N GLY A 40 42.36 3.48 -5.87
CA GLY A 40 41.95 4.12 -4.61
C GLY A 40 43.13 4.35 -3.66
N PRO A 41 42.89 4.89 -2.45
CA PRO A 41 41.60 5.27 -1.88
C PRO A 41 41.11 6.64 -2.38
N PHE A 42 39.85 6.72 -2.84
CA PHE A 42 39.18 7.99 -3.11
C PHE A 42 38.45 8.47 -1.86
N TYR A 43 38.65 9.75 -1.51
CA TYR A 43 37.97 10.41 -0.41
C TYR A 43 36.82 11.28 -0.93
N PRO A 44 35.68 11.35 -0.22
CA PRO A 44 34.61 12.26 -0.58
C PRO A 44 35.11 13.70 -0.47
N VAL A 45 34.78 14.53 -1.46
CA VAL A 45 35.19 15.95 -1.50
C VAL A 45 34.48 16.77 -0.40
N ASP A 46 33.35 16.27 0.14
CA ASP A 46 32.55 16.94 1.17
C ASP A 46 32.07 15.95 2.25
N GLY A 47 31.76 16.46 3.44
CA GLY A 47 31.29 15.68 4.58
C GLY A 47 29.87 15.11 4.40
N PRO A 48 29.39 14.28 5.35
CA PRO A 48 28.04 13.74 5.31
C PRO A 48 26.99 14.86 5.22
N ILE A 49 26.06 14.73 4.27
CA ILE A 49 25.00 15.71 4.05
C ILE A 49 24.19 15.86 5.36
N PRO A 50 24.11 17.05 5.95
CA PRO A 50 23.39 17.26 7.20
C PRO A 50 21.91 16.91 7.02
N LEU A 51 21.48 15.85 7.69
CA LEU A 51 20.07 15.49 7.81
C LEU A 51 19.33 16.69 8.43
N HIS A 52 18.20 17.08 7.83
CA HIS A 52 17.37 18.24 8.21
C HIS A 52 17.87 19.63 7.79
N ARG A 53 18.94 19.75 7.00
CA ARG A 53 19.39 21.05 6.46
C ARG A 53 19.27 21.07 4.93
N TYR A 54 18.05 21.09 4.43
CA TYR A 54 17.79 21.31 3.02
C TYR A 54 17.75 22.79 2.69
N ARG A 55 18.30 23.16 1.53
CA ARG A 55 18.12 24.51 0.98
C ARG A 55 16.65 24.66 0.60
N LYS A 56 15.92 25.48 1.37
CA LYS A 56 14.54 25.84 1.04
C LYS A 56 14.57 27.05 0.11
N HIS A 57 13.87 26.97 -1.01
CA HIS A 57 13.67 28.13 -1.87
C HIS A 57 12.92 29.23 -1.10
N LYS A 58 13.29 30.49 -1.37
CA LYS A 58 12.55 31.64 -0.83
C LYS A 58 11.11 31.55 -1.33
N LYS A 59 10.14 31.66 -0.40
CA LYS A 59 8.73 31.66 -0.76
C LYS A 59 8.43 32.78 -1.77
N THR A 60 7.56 32.49 -2.72
CA THR A 60 7.07 33.49 -3.65
C THR A 60 6.03 34.39 -2.99
N LYS A 61 5.78 35.59 -3.54
CA LYS A 61 4.72 36.50 -3.04
C LYS A 61 3.34 35.84 -3.05
N THR A 62 3.10 34.90 -3.97
CA THR A 62 1.83 34.16 -4.06
C THR A 62 1.67 33.18 -2.90
N GLU A 63 2.74 32.44 -2.57
CA GLU A 63 2.74 31.52 -1.42
C GLU A 63 2.57 32.27 -0.10
N GLU A 64 3.26 33.40 0.09
CA GLU A 64 3.09 34.23 1.28
C GLU A 64 1.66 34.78 1.42
N ARG A 65 1.00 35.12 0.30
CA ARG A 65 -0.41 35.53 0.30
C ARG A 65 -1.32 34.37 0.66
N ALA A 66 -1.07 33.18 0.12
CA ALA A 66 -1.84 31.98 0.43
C ALA A 66 -1.73 31.61 1.92
N ASP A 67 -0.52 31.67 2.49
CA ASP A 67 -0.29 31.44 3.92
C ASP A 67 -1.10 32.44 4.78
N LYS A 68 -1.07 33.73 4.42
CA LYS A 68 -1.84 34.77 5.12
C LYS A 68 -3.35 34.54 5.05
N ILE A 69 -3.85 34.11 3.89
CA ILE A 69 -5.26 33.77 3.71
C ILE A 69 -5.63 32.57 4.59
N ALA A 70 -4.78 31.53 4.64
CA ALA A 70 -5.00 30.37 5.50
C ALA A 70 -4.99 30.74 6.99
N ASP A 71 -4.05 31.58 7.42
CA ASP A 71 -3.98 32.08 8.80
C ASP A 71 -5.21 32.93 9.16
N LEU A 72 -5.65 33.80 8.26
CA LEU A 72 -6.86 34.59 8.43
C LEU A 72 -8.09 33.69 8.46
N ALA A 73 -8.20 32.71 7.57
CA ALA A 73 -9.29 31.75 7.56
C ALA A 73 -9.35 30.93 8.85
N LYS A 74 -8.20 30.55 9.43
CA LYS A 74 -8.13 29.86 10.72
C LYS A 74 -8.62 30.75 11.86
N LYS A 75 -8.28 32.04 11.86
CA LYS A 75 -8.76 33.02 12.85
C LYS A 75 -10.23 33.35 12.68
N LEU A 76 -10.69 33.43 11.44
CA LEU A 76 -12.09 33.65 11.04
C LEU A 76 -12.88 32.34 10.99
N GLY A 77 -12.30 31.23 11.48
CA GLY A 77 -12.87 29.91 11.43
C GLY A 77 -14.15 29.84 12.26
N LEU A 78 -15.23 30.35 11.70
CA LEU A 78 -16.58 30.13 12.17
C LEU A 78 -16.81 28.62 12.04
N PRO A 79 -17.03 27.90 13.15
CA PRO A 79 -17.37 26.49 13.04
C PRO A 79 -18.64 26.36 12.20
N ARG A 80 -18.74 25.32 11.35
CA ARG A 80 -19.93 25.09 10.50
C ARG A 80 -21.24 25.13 11.30
N THR A 81 -21.20 24.72 12.56
CA THR A 81 -22.31 24.79 13.52
C THR A 81 -22.81 26.21 13.83
N ALA A 82 -21.98 27.24 13.64
CA ALA A 82 -22.38 28.65 13.76
C ALA A 82 -23.06 29.17 12.48
N LEU A 83 -22.83 28.52 11.34
CA LEU A 83 -23.45 28.85 10.05
C LEU A 83 -24.83 28.19 9.92
N ASP A 84 -24.99 26.95 10.40
CA ASP A 84 -26.25 26.19 10.32
C ASP A 84 -27.45 26.90 11.00
N LYS A 85 -27.18 27.72 12.02
CA LYS A 85 -28.20 28.45 12.79
C LYS A 85 -28.60 29.81 12.20
N ASN A 86 -27.88 30.30 11.19
CA ASN A 86 -28.15 31.59 10.56
C ASN A 86 -28.83 31.37 9.21
N ALA A 87 -30.16 31.60 9.16
CA ALA A 87 -30.98 31.44 7.96
C ALA A 87 -30.43 32.23 6.76
N ASP A 88 -29.89 33.42 7.00
CA ASP A 88 -29.33 34.30 5.97
C ASP A 88 -28.05 33.74 5.32
N LEU A 89 -27.39 32.75 5.94
CA LEU A 89 -26.14 32.14 5.45
C LEU A 89 -26.34 30.70 4.97
N GLN A 90 -27.56 30.15 5.05
CA GLN A 90 -27.87 28.78 4.59
C GLN A 90 -27.60 28.60 3.09
N PHE A 91 -27.79 29.65 2.27
CA PHE A 91 -27.50 29.61 0.83
C PHE A 91 -26.04 29.27 0.50
N LEU A 92 -25.09 29.60 1.39
CA LEU A 92 -23.68 29.22 1.23
C LEU A 92 -23.51 27.72 1.48
N VAL A 93 -24.14 27.19 2.52
CA VAL A 93 -24.10 25.75 2.84
C VAL A 93 -24.66 24.93 1.69
N ASP A 94 -25.79 25.33 1.13
CA ASP A 94 -26.42 24.65 -0.01
C ASP A 94 -25.53 24.69 -1.26
N LYS A 95 -24.96 25.87 -1.58
CA LYS A 95 -24.03 26.04 -2.70
C LYS A 95 -22.80 25.13 -2.62
N TYR A 96 -22.28 24.85 -1.43
CA TYR A 96 -21.11 23.97 -1.25
C TYR A 96 -21.47 22.50 -1.03
N LYS A 97 -22.72 22.19 -0.64
CA LYS A 97 -23.21 20.81 -0.49
C LYS A 97 -23.41 20.12 -1.85
N GLU A 98 -23.85 20.87 -2.85
CA GLU A 98 -24.01 20.38 -4.23
C GLU A 98 -22.68 20.13 -4.95
N LEU A 99 -21.57 20.67 -4.44
CA LEU A 99 -20.23 20.49 -5.01
C LEU A 99 -19.55 19.18 -4.58
N THR A 100 -20.30 18.20 -4.05
CA THR A 100 -19.72 16.87 -3.83
C THR A 100 -19.35 16.28 -5.18
N PRO A 101 -18.05 16.17 -5.51
CA PRO A 101 -17.65 15.70 -6.82
C PRO A 101 -18.15 14.28 -6.97
N THR A 102 -18.75 13.97 -8.13
CA THR A 102 -19.07 12.58 -8.48
C THR A 102 -17.76 11.80 -8.55
N VAL A 103 -17.46 11.06 -7.48
CA VAL A 103 -16.26 10.22 -7.42
C VAL A 103 -16.51 9.01 -8.30
N THR A 104 -15.93 9.02 -9.49
CA THR A 104 -15.80 7.83 -10.32
C THR A 104 -14.49 7.15 -9.95
N PRO A 105 -14.50 5.92 -9.41
CA PRO A 105 -13.27 5.20 -9.15
C PRO A 105 -12.54 4.96 -10.49
N PHE A 106 -11.22 5.05 -10.46
CA PHE A 106 -10.41 4.63 -11.60
C PHE A 106 -10.60 3.14 -11.84
N ASN A 107 -10.83 2.76 -13.10
CA ASN A 107 -10.95 1.36 -13.49
C ASN A 107 -9.55 0.85 -13.85
N ASP A 108 -8.73 0.62 -12.84
CA ASP A 108 -7.40 0.07 -13.02
C ASP A 108 -7.48 -1.44 -13.25
N PRO A 109 -6.82 -2.00 -14.29
CA PRO A 109 -6.62 -3.43 -14.38
C PRO A 109 -5.86 -3.90 -13.13
N ASP A 110 -6.04 -5.17 -12.71
CA ASP A 110 -5.35 -5.77 -11.57
C ASP A 110 -4.13 -6.59 -12.07
N PRO A 111 -2.99 -5.95 -12.44
CA PRO A 111 -1.84 -6.64 -13.01
C PRO A 111 -1.19 -7.61 -12.02
N TYR A 112 -1.37 -7.38 -10.72
CA TYR A 112 -0.77 -8.19 -9.64
C TYR A 112 -1.74 -9.22 -9.07
N GLN A 113 -2.96 -9.31 -9.60
CA GLN A 113 -3.99 -10.26 -9.15
C GLN A 113 -4.21 -10.17 -7.64
N GLU A 114 -4.24 -8.97 -7.08
CA GLU A 114 -4.44 -8.74 -5.65
C GLU A 114 -5.86 -9.10 -5.23
N PHE A 115 -6.85 -8.77 -6.07
CA PHE A 115 -8.26 -8.89 -5.75
C PHE A 115 -8.90 -10.17 -6.28
N THR A 116 -8.32 -10.74 -7.34
CA THR A 116 -8.87 -11.90 -8.06
C THR A 116 -7.84 -13.02 -8.08
N TYR A 117 -8.26 -14.28 -7.94
CA TYR A 117 -7.34 -15.39 -8.16
C TYR A 117 -6.96 -15.51 -9.65
N PRO A 118 -5.82 -16.11 -10.01
CA PRO A 118 -5.51 -16.37 -11.42
C PRO A 118 -6.35 -17.49 -12.03
N THR A 119 -6.63 -18.54 -11.26
CA THR A 119 -7.41 -19.70 -11.71
C THR A 119 -8.22 -20.33 -10.58
N VAL A 120 -9.18 -21.17 -10.94
CA VAL A 120 -10.00 -21.97 -10.01
C VAL A 120 -9.13 -22.85 -9.10
N LEU A 121 -8.03 -23.40 -9.62
CA LEU A 121 -7.12 -24.25 -8.84
C LEU A 121 -6.45 -23.46 -7.70
N PHE A 122 -6.02 -22.22 -7.97
CA PHE A 122 -5.47 -21.34 -6.93
C PHE A 122 -6.51 -20.97 -5.88
N ALA A 123 -7.76 -20.72 -6.31
CA ALA A 123 -8.85 -20.45 -5.38
C ALA A 123 -9.15 -21.67 -4.49
N LYS A 124 -9.22 -22.88 -5.06
CA LYS A 124 -9.38 -24.15 -4.31
C LYS A 124 -8.26 -24.35 -3.28
N ARG A 125 -7.01 -24.10 -3.67
CA ARG A 125 -5.86 -24.17 -2.76
C ARG A 125 -6.00 -23.15 -1.62
N ALA A 126 -6.32 -21.90 -1.93
CA ALA A 126 -6.49 -20.85 -0.93
C ALA A 126 -7.62 -21.16 0.08
N ILE A 127 -8.73 -21.76 -0.38
CA ILE A 127 -9.81 -22.23 0.50
C ILE A 127 -9.32 -23.35 1.42
N SER A 128 -8.55 -24.31 0.88
CA SER A 128 -7.96 -25.39 1.67
C SER A 128 -7.03 -24.85 2.77
N ASP A 129 -6.18 -23.88 2.41
CA ASP A 129 -5.26 -23.21 3.33
C ASP A 129 -6.04 -22.42 4.40
N TYR A 130 -7.09 -21.69 4.01
CA TYR A 130 -7.95 -20.94 4.95
C TYR A 130 -8.69 -21.84 5.95
N LEU A 131 -9.21 -22.99 5.51
CA LEU A 131 -9.88 -23.96 6.37
C LEU A 131 -8.90 -24.83 7.18
N ALA A 132 -7.59 -24.72 6.89
CA ALA A 132 -6.52 -25.58 7.41
C ALA A 132 -6.83 -27.08 7.23
N LYS A 133 -7.55 -27.43 6.16
CA LYS A 133 -8.00 -28.80 5.86
C LYS A 133 -7.93 -29.06 4.36
N PRO A 134 -7.47 -30.25 3.92
CA PRO A 134 -7.50 -30.62 2.51
C PRO A 134 -8.95 -30.72 2.03
N LEU A 135 -9.24 -30.21 0.83
CA LEU A 135 -10.58 -30.26 0.24
C LEU A 135 -11.13 -31.69 0.12
N ALA A 136 -10.26 -32.69 -0.02
CA ALA A 136 -10.64 -34.11 -0.09
C ALA A 136 -11.31 -34.64 1.20
N LYS A 137 -11.19 -33.94 2.33
CA LYS A 137 -11.86 -34.31 3.60
C LYS A 137 -13.25 -33.67 3.76
N LEU A 138 -13.65 -32.79 2.84
CA LEU A 138 -14.96 -32.15 2.87
C LEU A 138 -16.05 -33.12 2.38
N SER A 139 -17.29 -32.92 2.82
CA SER A 139 -18.42 -33.68 2.28
C SER A 139 -18.66 -33.33 0.81
N THR A 140 -19.34 -34.23 0.09
CA THR A 140 -19.71 -34.02 -1.32
C THR A 140 -20.57 -32.77 -1.51
N GLU A 141 -21.46 -32.48 -0.56
CA GLU A 141 -22.29 -31.26 -0.56
C GLU A 141 -21.45 -29.99 -0.38
N GLN A 142 -20.46 -30.02 0.52
CA GLN A 142 -19.54 -28.91 0.75
C GLN A 142 -18.67 -28.62 -0.48
N LEU A 143 -18.23 -29.68 -1.18
CA LEU A 143 -17.46 -29.55 -2.42
C LEU A 143 -18.31 -28.97 -3.55
N ALA A 144 -19.55 -29.44 -3.71
CA ALA A 144 -20.48 -28.91 -4.70
C ALA A 144 -20.75 -27.41 -4.47
N PHE A 145 -20.92 -26.99 -3.21
CA PHE A 145 -21.06 -25.57 -2.86
C PHE A 145 -19.84 -24.74 -3.29
N ILE A 146 -18.62 -25.23 -3.02
CA ILE A 146 -17.38 -24.55 -3.42
C ILE A 146 -17.27 -24.46 -4.94
N ASP A 147 -17.62 -25.52 -5.67
CA ASP A 147 -17.54 -25.54 -7.13
C ASP A 147 -18.54 -24.54 -7.77
N VAL A 148 -19.76 -24.45 -7.24
CA VAL A 148 -20.74 -23.43 -7.68
C VAL A 148 -20.23 -22.02 -7.37
N LEU A 149 -19.70 -21.79 -6.16
CA LEU A 149 -19.14 -20.50 -5.76
C LEU A 149 -18.02 -20.02 -6.68
N LEU A 150 -17.11 -20.92 -7.06
CA LEU A 150 -15.97 -20.60 -7.91
C LEU A 150 -16.37 -20.42 -9.39
N ALA A 151 -17.51 -20.96 -9.81
CA ALA A 151 -18.09 -20.67 -11.12
C ALA A 151 -18.72 -19.27 -11.19
N GLU A 152 -19.23 -18.76 -10.07
CA GLU A 152 -19.82 -17.41 -10.00
C GLU A 152 -18.79 -16.29 -9.87
N THR A 153 -17.78 -16.47 -9.01
CA THR A 153 -16.82 -15.42 -8.71
C THR A 153 -15.45 -15.97 -8.39
N LEU A 154 -14.44 -15.21 -8.82
CA LEU A 154 -13.04 -15.50 -8.53
C LEU A 154 -12.38 -14.43 -7.63
N ASN A 155 -13.19 -13.54 -7.06
CA ASN A 155 -12.75 -12.49 -6.16
C ASN A 155 -12.40 -13.06 -4.77
N LYS A 156 -11.19 -12.76 -4.28
CA LYS A 156 -10.65 -13.34 -3.05
C LYS A 156 -11.49 -13.03 -1.82
N LYS A 157 -11.92 -11.77 -1.65
CA LYS A 157 -12.70 -11.35 -0.49
C LYS A 157 -14.06 -12.02 -0.48
N ALA A 158 -14.77 -11.98 -1.61
CA ALA A 158 -16.09 -12.58 -1.74
C ALA A 158 -16.09 -14.10 -1.48
N ILE A 159 -15.09 -14.81 -2.00
CA ILE A 159 -14.93 -16.25 -1.76
C ILE A 159 -14.74 -16.54 -0.27
N ILE A 160 -13.77 -15.86 0.37
CA ILE A 160 -13.44 -16.13 1.78
C ILE A 160 -14.63 -15.80 2.69
N GLU A 161 -15.34 -14.70 2.43
CA GLU A 161 -16.53 -14.33 3.22
C GLU A 161 -17.67 -15.36 3.09
N ARG A 162 -18.00 -15.80 1.87
CA ARG A 162 -19.05 -16.79 1.64
C ARG A 162 -18.69 -18.17 2.22
N VAL A 163 -17.45 -18.62 2.01
CA VAL A 163 -16.94 -19.85 2.63
C VAL A 163 -17.01 -19.73 4.16
N ARG A 164 -16.56 -18.60 4.73
CA ARG A 164 -16.65 -18.35 6.16
C ARG A 164 -18.10 -18.47 6.65
N GLN A 165 -19.05 -17.78 6.02
CA GLN A 165 -20.46 -17.82 6.41
C GLN A 165 -21.03 -19.26 6.40
N TYR A 166 -20.77 -20.01 5.33
CA TYR A 166 -21.26 -21.39 5.18
C TYR A 166 -20.70 -22.34 6.24
N PHE A 167 -19.40 -22.26 6.55
CA PHE A 167 -18.78 -23.14 7.55
C PHE A 167 -19.04 -22.70 9.00
N HIS A 168 -19.37 -21.42 9.25
CA HIS A 168 -19.79 -20.97 10.57
C HIS A 168 -21.24 -21.32 10.89
N SER A 169 -22.16 -21.24 9.92
CA SER A 169 -23.56 -21.64 10.13
C SER A 169 -23.69 -23.14 10.41
N ASN A 170 -22.88 -23.97 9.75
CA ASN A 170 -22.93 -25.43 9.94
C ASN A 170 -22.39 -25.89 11.31
N LYS A 171 -21.55 -25.09 11.99
CA LYS A 171 -21.04 -25.41 13.33
C LYS A 171 -22.05 -25.16 14.47
N GLY A 172 -23.11 -24.40 14.21
CA GLY A 172 -24.12 -24.06 15.21
C GLY A 172 -25.14 -25.17 15.51
N GLY A 173 -25.16 -26.24 14.70
CA GLY A 173 -26.16 -27.31 14.81
C GLY A 173 -25.79 -28.52 15.68
N GLU A 174 -24.53 -28.64 16.14
CA GLU A 174 -24.04 -29.89 16.75
C GLU A 174 -23.85 -29.86 18.29
N HIS A 175 -24.28 -28.82 19.02
CA HIS A 175 -23.94 -28.68 20.45
C HIS A 175 -25.10 -28.58 21.46
N ASN A 176 -26.33 -28.99 21.13
CA ASN A 176 -27.43 -29.03 22.11
C ASN A 176 -28.15 -30.38 22.16
N ALA A 177 -27.46 -31.42 22.63
CA ALA A 177 -28.10 -32.64 23.13
C ALA A 177 -27.15 -33.32 24.13
N HIS A 178 -27.22 -32.92 25.40
CA HIS A 178 -26.84 -33.73 26.56
C HIS A 178 -27.60 -33.25 27.78
#